data_AF-A0A1R3HIA5-F1
#
_entry.id   AF-A0A1R3HIA5-F1
#
_cell.length_a   1.000
_cell.length_b   1.000
_cell.length_c   1.000
_cell.angle_alpha   90.00
_cell.angle_beta   90.00
_cell.angle_gamma   90.00
#
_symmetry.space_group_name_H-M   'P 1'
#
loop_
_entity.id
_entity.type
_entity.pdbx_description
1 polymer ?
#
loop_
_entity_poly.entity_id
_entity_poly.type
_entity_poly.pdbx_seq_one_letter_code
_entity_poly.pdbx_strand_id
1 'polypeptide(L)'
;MGSSAENQFVHGNSNNYNALQDDQGAFSYAIQIVDSLVLPMSMHTAIQLEVFEIIAKAGPNAKLSAKKIAAQLPTKNLEAPSMLDRILRVLASHSIVGCSLGDDEEGGNPERVYSLTPVSKYYVRNEDGVSLGPLMNLLQDTVFLASWSQLKDAILEGGVPFDRVHGTHAFEYPGRDPRFNQVFNTAMINHTTIVMKKILEAYTGFRKLNRVVDVGGGLGITLNMITSKYPSIKGINFDLPHVIQHAPAYPGK
;
A
#
# COMPACT_ATOMS: atom_id res chain seq x y z
N MET A 1 31.03 -68.56 30.43
CA MET A 1 30.98 -68.00 29.08
C MET A 1 29.76 -67.11 28.98
N GLY A 2 29.96 -65.83 28.69
CA GLY A 2 28.98 -64.89 28.10
C GLY A 2 27.75 -64.50 28.93
N SER A 3 27.88 -63.42 29.71
CA SER A 3 26.76 -62.62 30.25
C SER A 3 26.28 -61.60 29.20
N SER A 4 24.99 -61.31 29.26
CA SER A 4 24.22 -60.30 28.54
C SER A 4 24.59 -58.85 28.90
N ALA A 5 24.35 -57.95 27.93
CA ALA A 5 23.93 -56.54 28.01
C ALA A 5 24.74 -55.55 27.15
N GLU A 6 23.98 -54.66 26.49
CA GLU A 6 24.34 -53.34 25.91
C GLU A 6 25.14 -53.34 24.58
N ASN A 7 24.73 -52.65 23.52
CA ASN A 7 24.20 -51.28 23.48
C ASN A 7 23.22 -51.08 22.32
N GLN A 8 21.97 -50.71 22.66
CA GLN A 8 21.03 -50.02 21.77
C GLN A 8 21.37 -48.53 21.76
N PHE A 9 22.27 -48.09 20.88
CA PHE A 9 22.50 -46.66 20.64
C PHE A 9 22.87 -46.45 19.19
N VAL A 10 21.91 -46.49 18.28
CA VAL A 10 21.86 -45.66 17.05
C VAL A 10 20.45 -45.83 16.48
N HIS A 11 19.48 -45.00 16.87
CA HIS A 11 18.30 -44.65 16.06
C HIS A 11 17.53 -43.49 16.74
N GLY A 12 18.24 -42.38 16.96
CA GLY A 12 17.66 -41.11 17.37
C GLY A 12 16.89 -40.44 16.22
N ASN A 13 15.68 -40.94 16.00
CA ASN A 13 14.46 -40.24 15.58
C ASN A 13 14.58 -38.95 14.73
N SER A 14 14.95 -39.07 13.45
CA SER A 14 14.83 -38.00 12.44
C SER A 14 13.40 -37.41 12.35
N ASN A 15 12.37 -38.22 12.63
CA ASN A 15 10.98 -37.78 12.68
C ASN A 15 10.70 -36.78 13.81
N ASN A 16 11.43 -36.85 14.93
CA ASN A 16 11.23 -35.93 16.05
C ASN A 16 11.88 -34.56 15.80
N TYR A 17 13.02 -34.55 15.09
CA TYR A 17 13.69 -33.30 14.67
C TYR A 17 12.87 -32.54 13.63
N ASN A 18 12.29 -33.24 12.65
CA ASN A 18 11.42 -32.62 11.66
C ASN A 18 10.15 -32.05 12.31
N ALA A 19 9.52 -32.79 13.23
CA ALA A 19 8.35 -32.30 13.95
C ALA A 19 8.63 -31.06 14.82
N LEU A 20 9.79 -31.00 15.49
CA LEU A 20 10.20 -29.83 16.28
C LEU A 20 10.53 -28.61 15.39
N GLN A 21 11.12 -28.85 14.21
CA GLN A 21 11.42 -27.79 13.25
C GLN A 21 10.14 -27.25 12.59
N ASP A 22 9.16 -28.12 12.32
CA ASP A 22 7.84 -27.75 11.81
C ASP A 22 7.05 -26.93 12.85
N ASP A 23 7.08 -27.33 14.12
CA ASP A 23 6.44 -26.60 15.23
C ASP A 23 7.08 -25.20 15.43
N GLN A 24 8.41 -25.11 15.35
CA GLN A 24 9.13 -23.83 15.43
C GLN A 24 8.80 -22.91 14.24
N GLY A 25 8.67 -23.46 13.03
CA GLY A 25 8.24 -22.73 11.84
C GLY A 25 6.81 -22.20 11.98
N ALA A 26 5.89 -23.04 12.46
CA ALA A 26 4.51 -22.66 12.72
C ALA A 26 4.40 -21.55 13.76
N PHE A 27 5.14 -21.66 14.87
CA PHE A 27 5.19 -20.62 15.91
C PHE A 27 5.73 -19.29 15.35
N SER A 28 6.81 -19.33 14.56
CA SER A 28 7.39 -18.14 13.94
C SER A 28 6.39 -17.43 13.02
N TYR A 29 5.65 -18.20 12.22
CA TYR A 29 4.61 -17.66 11.35
C TYR A 29 3.42 -17.10 12.15
N ALA A 30 3.01 -17.76 13.23
CA ALA A 30 1.95 -17.26 14.11
C ALA A 30 2.31 -15.90 14.72
N ILE A 31 3.55 -15.73 15.20
CA ILE A 31 4.05 -14.44 15.69
C ILE A 31 4.07 -13.39 14.55
N GLN A 32 4.49 -13.76 13.34
CA GLN A 32 4.44 -12.84 12.19
C GLN A 32 3.02 -12.35 11.90
N ILE A 33 1.99 -13.19 12.09
CA ILE A 33 0.59 -12.78 11.94
C ILE A 33 0.18 -11.81 13.05
N VAL A 34 0.57 -12.06 14.30
CA VAL A 34 0.29 -11.15 15.43
C VAL A 34 0.90 -9.77 15.18
N ASP A 35 2.12 -9.73 14.65
CA ASP A 35 2.83 -8.48 14.33
C ASP A 35 2.53 -7.94 12.91
N SER A 36 1.55 -8.50 12.20
CA SER A 36 1.27 -8.17 10.80
C SER A 36 0.94 -6.69 10.56
N LEU A 37 0.50 -5.96 11.59
CA LEU A 37 0.26 -4.51 11.52
C LEU A 37 1.54 -3.71 11.25
N VAL A 38 2.71 -4.24 11.61
CA VAL A 38 3.99 -3.52 11.50
C VAL A 38 4.30 -3.18 10.05
N LEU A 39 4.03 -4.08 9.11
CA LEU A 39 4.27 -3.87 7.69
C LEU A 39 3.44 -2.71 7.10
N PRO A 40 2.09 -2.71 7.13
CA PRO A 40 1.30 -1.62 6.57
C PRO A 40 1.57 -0.28 7.26
N MET A 41 1.82 -0.26 8.57
CA MET A 41 2.14 0.98 9.30
C MET A 41 3.53 1.53 8.93
N SER A 42 4.52 0.66 8.75
CA SER A 42 5.84 1.04 8.24
C SER A 42 5.75 1.58 6.82
N MET A 43 4.94 0.94 5.98
CA MET A 43 4.71 1.37 4.61
C MET A 43 4.01 2.73 4.52
N HIS A 44 2.95 2.92 5.32
CA HIS A 44 2.25 4.20 5.42
C HIS A 44 3.20 5.32 5.89
N THR A 45 4.03 5.05 6.89
CA THR A 45 5.04 6.01 7.36
C THR A 45 6.04 6.37 6.26
N ALA A 46 6.54 5.38 5.51
CA ALA A 46 7.47 5.63 4.40
C ALA A 46 6.84 6.46 3.27
N ILE A 47 5.53 6.30 3.02
CA ILE A 47 4.76 7.13 2.07
C ILE A 47 4.64 8.56 2.59
N GLN A 48 4.26 8.75 3.87
CA GLN A 48 4.11 10.07 4.47
C GLN A 48 5.42 10.86 4.51
N LEU A 49 6.54 10.16 4.69
CA LEU A 49 7.89 10.74 4.63
C LEU A 49 8.43 10.88 3.19
N GLU A 50 7.63 10.59 2.17
CA GLU A 50 8.01 10.66 0.75
C GLU A 50 9.30 9.88 0.41
N VAL A 51 9.59 8.79 1.13
CA VAL A 51 10.84 8.03 0.99
C VAL A 51 11.05 7.54 -0.44
N PHE A 52 9.99 7.04 -1.07
CA PHE A 52 10.06 6.53 -2.44
C PHE A 52 10.36 7.65 -3.46
N GLU A 53 9.79 8.84 -3.25
CA GLU A 53 10.06 10.02 -4.08
C GLU A 53 11.51 10.49 -3.93
N ILE A 54 12.03 10.49 -2.70
CA ILE A 54 13.42 10.86 -2.41
C ILE A 54 14.39 9.93 -3.15
N ILE A 55 14.18 8.62 -3.09
CA ILE A 55 15.01 7.64 -3.80
C ILE A 55 14.84 7.80 -5.32
N ALA A 56 13.61 8.02 -5.81
CA ALA A 56 13.35 8.22 -7.24
C ALA A 56 14.06 9.46 -7.80
N LYS A 57 14.03 10.58 -7.07
CA LYS A 57 14.67 11.85 -7.46
C LYS A 57 16.18 11.76 -7.52
N ALA A 58 16.81 10.86 -6.74
CA ALA A 58 18.24 10.60 -6.82
C ALA A 58 18.67 9.88 -8.12
N GLY A 59 17.72 9.35 -8.88
CA GLY A 59 17.92 8.85 -10.23
C GLY A 59 17.70 7.34 -10.40
N PRO A 60 17.75 6.85 -11.65
CA PRO A 60 17.59 5.42 -11.94
C PRO A 60 18.67 4.59 -11.23
N ASN A 61 18.25 3.51 -10.57
CA ASN A 61 19.12 2.61 -9.80
C ASN A 61 19.85 3.26 -8.61
N ALA A 62 19.40 4.44 -8.15
CA ALA A 62 19.96 5.08 -6.98
C ALA A 62 19.88 4.17 -5.74
N LYS A 63 20.93 4.25 -4.94
CA LYS A 63 21.05 3.59 -3.63
C LYS A 63 21.36 4.65 -2.59
N LEU A 64 20.45 4.87 -1.65
CA LEU A 64 20.60 5.88 -0.61
C LEU A 64 20.62 5.25 0.76
N SER A 65 21.53 5.69 1.63
CA SER A 65 21.46 5.35 3.05
C SER A 65 20.35 6.11 3.75
N ALA A 66 19.93 5.60 4.91
CA ALA A 66 18.91 6.27 5.72
C ALA A 66 19.34 7.69 6.15
N LYS A 67 20.65 7.94 6.33
CA LYS A 67 21.23 9.28 6.56
C LYS A 67 20.94 10.22 5.39
N LYS A 68 21.20 9.79 4.15
CA LYS A 68 20.95 10.58 2.94
C LYS A 68 19.46 10.83 2.67
N ILE A 69 18.59 9.87 3.01
CA ILE A 69 17.13 10.06 2.89
C ILE A 69 16.65 11.03 3.98
N ALA A 70 17.04 10.83 5.24
CA ALA A 70 16.63 11.67 6.36
C ALA A 70 17.09 13.12 6.21
N ALA A 71 18.26 13.36 5.59
CA ALA A 71 18.76 14.70 5.31
C ALA A 71 17.86 15.51 4.34
N GLN A 72 16.99 14.85 3.57
CA GLN A 72 16.02 15.50 2.68
C GLN A 72 14.66 15.73 3.35
N LEU A 73 14.47 15.23 4.57
CA LEU A 73 13.23 15.43 5.34
C LEU A 73 13.29 16.74 6.11
N PRO A 74 12.15 17.41 6.34
CA PRO A 74 12.06 18.61 7.19
C PRO A 74 12.15 18.23 8.68
N THR A 75 13.26 17.62 9.11
CA THR A 75 13.45 17.09 10.47
C THR A 75 14.63 17.76 11.18
N LYS A 76 14.49 17.89 12.51
CA LYS A 76 15.58 18.27 13.44
C LYS A 76 15.98 17.11 14.36
N ASN A 77 15.35 15.95 14.20
CA ASN A 77 15.60 14.79 15.04
C ASN A 77 16.89 14.09 14.60
N LEU A 78 17.91 14.11 15.46
CA LEU A 78 19.21 13.47 15.20
C LEU A 78 19.10 11.94 15.07
N GLU A 79 18.07 11.33 15.65
CA GLU A 79 17.81 9.88 15.56
C GLU A 79 17.00 9.49 14.31
N ALA A 80 16.54 10.44 13.50
CA ALA A 80 15.73 10.16 12.31
C ALA A 80 16.38 9.16 11.34
N PRO A 81 17.70 9.23 11.03
CA PRO A 81 18.35 8.21 10.21
C PRO A 81 18.23 6.79 10.78
N SER A 82 18.46 6.61 12.09
CA SER A 82 18.38 5.30 12.76
C SER A 82 16.95 4.75 12.77
N MET A 83 15.98 5.61 13.06
CA MET A 83 14.56 5.24 13.02
C MET A 83 14.12 4.85 11.60
N LEU A 84 14.54 5.63 10.60
CA LEU A 84 14.21 5.37 9.20
C LEU A 84 14.88 4.10 8.68
N ASP A 85 16.13 3.82 9.06
CA ASP A 85 16.82 2.57 8.71
C ASP A 85 16.05 1.34 9.21
N ARG A 86 15.47 1.40 10.41
CA ARG A 86 14.64 0.31 10.96
C ARG A 86 13.36 0.08 10.14
N ILE A 87 12.68 1.16 9.73
CA ILE A 87 11.50 1.09 8.85
C ILE A 87 11.89 0.49 7.51
N LEU A 88 12.95 1.01 6.88
CA LEU A 88 13.41 0.55 5.57
C LEU A 88 13.86 -0.91 5.61
N ARG A 89 14.42 -1.38 6.73
CA ARG A 89 14.76 -2.80 6.91
C ARG A 89 13.53 -3.72 6.95
N VAL A 90 12.44 -3.28 7.57
CA VAL A 90 11.14 -4.02 7.50
C VAL A 90 10.64 -4.07 6.07
N LEU A 91 10.70 -2.95 5.33
CA LEU A 91 10.29 -2.92 3.93
C LEU A 91 11.19 -3.79 3.05
N ALA A 92 12.50 -3.81 3.32
CA ALA A 92 13.46 -4.64 2.61
C ALA A 92 13.25 -6.13 2.85
N SER A 93 12.90 -6.54 4.08
CA SER A 93 12.60 -7.95 4.39
C SER A 93 11.36 -8.46 3.64
N HIS A 94 10.49 -7.56 3.18
CA HIS A 94 9.32 -7.86 2.35
C HIS A 94 9.57 -7.57 0.86
N SER A 95 10.82 -7.34 0.44
CA SER A 95 11.21 -7.02 -0.93
C SER A 95 10.49 -5.79 -1.52
N ILE A 96 9.99 -4.89 -0.67
CA ILE A 96 9.35 -3.64 -1.11
C ILE A 96 10.43 -2.66 -1.55
N VAL A 97 11.52 -2.56 -0.80
CA VAL A 97 12.74 -1.81 -1.19
C VAL A 97 13.91 -2.79 -1.34
N GLY A 98 14.87 -2.44 -2.20
CA GLY A 98 16.15 -3.15 -2.25
C GLY A 98 17.00 -2.75 -1.05
N CYS A 99 17.83 -3.66 -0.55
CA CYS A 99 18.80 -3.39 0.50
C CYS A 99 20.13 -4.04 0.13
N SER A 100 21.20 -3.26 0.15
CA SER A 100 22.57 -3.76 0.01
C SER A 100 23.50 -3.02 0.97
N LEU A 101 24.73 -3.52 1.14
CA LEU A 101 25.78 -2.74 1.78
C LEU A 101 26.40 -1.78 0.75
N GLY A 102 26.58 -0.53 1.14
CA GLY A 102 27.35 0.47 0.41
C GLY A 102 28.62 0.82 1.18
N ASP A 103 29.60 1.34 0.45
CA ASP A 103 30.81 1.89 1.06
C ASP A 103 30.44 3.21 1.76
N ASP A 104 30.96 3.41 2.98
CA ASP A 104 30.83 4.67 3.68
C ASP A 104 31.75 5.70 3.02
N GLU A 105 31.19 6.82 2.56
CA GLU A 105 31.96 7.94 1.96
C GLU A 105 32.95 8.55 2.95
N GLU A 106 32.77 8.33 4.27
CA GLU A 106 33.65 8.78 5.34
C GLU A 106 34.72 7.73 5.76
N GLY A 107 34.82 6.59 5.05
CA GLY A 107 35.85 5.57 5.29
C GLY A 107 35.60 4.64 6.49
N GLY A 108 34.35 4.57 6.97
CA GLY A 108 33.91 3.72 8.08
C GLY A 108 33.39 2.33 7.69
N ASN A 109 32.58 1.75 8.58
CA ASN A 109 31.94 0.45 8.37
C ASN A 109 30.90 0.50 7.24
N PRO A 110 30.70 -0.59 6.49
CA PRO A 110 29.69 -0.63 5.43
C PRO A 110 28.30 -0.30 5.97
N GLU A 111 27.61 0.64 5.32
CA GLU A 111 26.26 1.07 5.70
C GLU A 111 25.18 0.45 4.80
N ARG A 112 23.97 0.27 5.33
CA ARG A 112 22.83 -0.17 4.53
C ARG A 112 22.38 0.94 3.61
N VAL A 113 22.27 0.62 2.33
CA VAL A 113 21.72 1.49 1.29
C VAL A 113 20.49 0.86 0.67
N TYR A 114 19.50 1.69 0.35
CA TYR A 114 18.19 1.30 -0.10
C TYR A 114 17.90 1.80 -1.51
N SER A 115 17.23 0.97 -2.30
CA SER A 115 16.87 1.30 -3.69
C SER A 115 15.40 0.96 -3.97
N LEU A 116 14.86 1.53 -5.04
CA LEU A 116 13.54 1.13 -5.52
C LEU A 116 13.57 -0.27 -6.13
N THR A 117 12.55 -1.08 -5.83
CA THR A 117 12.19 -2.32 -6.52
C THR A 117 11.03 -2.08 -7.50
N PRO A 118 10.70 -3.05 -8.37
CA PRO A 118 9.49 -2.98 -9.20
C PRO A 118 8.20 -2.72 -8.41
N VAL A 119 8.08 -3.21 -7.17
CA VAL A 119 6.90 -2.98 -6.31
C VAL A 119 6.88 -1.53 -5.81
N SER A 120 7.99 -1.02 -5.27
CA SER A 120 8.03 0.35 -4.75
C SER A 120 7.78 1.43 -5.81
N LYS A 121 7.99 1.13 -7.10
CA LYS A 121 7.69 2.06 -8.20
C LYS A 121 6.23 2.49 -8.25
N TYR A 122 5.30 1.64 -7.78
CA TYR A 122 3.88 2.01 -7.71
C TYR A 122 3.55 3.01 -6.61
N TYR A 123 4.50 3.30 -5.71
CA TYR A 123 4.37 4.30 -4.65
C TYR A 123 5.12 5.60 -4.95
N VAL A 124 5.79 5.68 -6.11
CA VAL A 124 6.30 6.91 -6.71
C VAL A 124 5.24 7.46 -7.66
N ARG A 125 5.02 8.77 -7.67
CA ARG A 125 4.11 9.41 -8.63
C ARG A 125 4.60 9.17 -10.05
N ASN A 126 3.73 8.61 -10.88
CA ASN A 126 4.02 8.36 -12.30
C ASN A 126 3.90 9.65 -13.14
N GLU A 127 3.98 9.53 -14.46
CA GLU A 127 3.86 10.66 -15.40
C GLU A 127 2.50 11.39 -15.34
N ASP A 128 1.45 10.71 -14.86
CA ASP A 128 0.12 11.27 -14.63
C ASP A 128 -0.01 11.89 -13.22
N GLY A 129 1.09 11.92 -12.45
CA GLY A 129 1.15 12.44 -11.09
C GLY A 129 0.50 11.54 -10.02
N VAL A 130 0.18 10.29 -10.35
CA VAL A 130 -0.56 9.37 -9.45
C VAL A 130 0.30 8.22 -8.93
N SER A 131 -0.05 7.70 -7.75
CA SER A 131 0.58 6.52 -7.13
C SER A 131 -0.39 5.76 -6.23
N LEU A 132 0.01 4.60 -5.69
CA LEU A 132 -0.77 3.87 -4.68
C LEU A 132 -0.67 4.47 -3.27
N GLY A 133 0.16 5.50 -3.06
CA GLY A 133 0.34 6.16 -1.76
C GLY A 133 -0.99 6.66 -1.16
N PRO A 134 -1.80 7.43 -1.90
CA PRO A 134 -3.10 7.89 -1.42
C PRO A 134 -4.09 6.77 -1.05
N LEU A 135 -4.04 5.62 -1.72
CA LEU A 135 -4.88 4.47 -1.36
C LEU A 135 -4.45 3.88 0.00
N MET A 136 -3.14 3.80 0.26
CA MET A 136 -2.64 3.42 1.59
C MET A 136 -3.08 4.42 2.66
N ASN A 137 -3.01 5.73 2.36
CA ASN A 137 -3.45 6.76 3.30
C ASN A 137 -4.95 6.62 3.65
N LEU A 138 -5.80 6.27 2.69
CA LEU A 138 -7.22 6.00 2.95
C LEU A 138 -7.41 4.80 3.87
N LEU A 139 -6.76 3.68 3.57
CA LEU A 139 -6.93 2.43 4.33
C LEU A 139 -6.35 2.53 5.75
N GLN A 140 -5.39 3.41 5.96
CA GLN A 140 -4.78 3.69 7.27
C GLN A 140 -5.30 4.98 7.93
N ASP A 141 -6.31 5.62 7.34
CA ASP A 141 -6.97 6.75 7.98
C ASP A 141 -7.72 6.26 9.22
N THR A 142 -7.65 7.02 10.31
CA THR A 142 -8.34 6.69 11.57
C THR A 142 -9.84 6.44 11.40
N VAL A 143 -10.49 7.16 10.47
CA VAL A 143 -11.92 6.98 10.17
C VAL A 143 -12.18 5.58 9.60
N PHE A 144 -11.34 5.14 8.65
CA PHE A 144 -11.50 3.83 8.02
C PHE A 144 -11.10 2.71 9.00
N LEU A 145 -9.97 2.88 9.70
CA LEU A 145 -9.46 1.91 10.67
C LEU A 145 -10.42 1.65 11.83
N ALA A 146 -11.18 2.66 12.27
CA ALA A 146 -12.14 2.48 13.36
C ALA A 146 -13.18 1.38 13.06
N SER A 147 -13.50 1.14 11.79
CA SER A 147 -14.44 0.09 11.35
C SER A 147 -14.04 -1.31 11.84
N TRP A 148 -12.73 -1.60 11.96
CA TRP A 148 -12.25 -2.91 12.42
C TRP A 148 -12.69 -3.23 13.85
N SER A 149 -12.91 -2.22 14.69
CA SER A 149 -13.41 -2.41 16.06
C SER A 149 -14.83 -2.97 16.11
N GLN A 150 -15.62 -2.77 15.07
CA GLN A 150 -17.01 -3.22 14.96
C GLN A 150 -17.19 -4.48 14.10
N LEU A 151 -16.09 -5.06 13.58
CA LEU A 151 -16.20 -6.23 12.71
C LEU A 151 -16.80 -7.45 13.43
N LYS A 152 -16.36 -7.70 14.67
CA LYS A 152 -16.90 -8.78 15.50
C LYS A 152 -18.40 -8.59 15.73
N ASP A 153 -18.82 -7.42 16.15
CA ASP A 153 -20.22 -7.15 16.50
C ASP A 153 -21.11 -7.14 15.25
N ALA A 154 -20.60 -6.68 14.11
CA ALA A 154 -21.29 -6.79 12.83
C ALA A 154 -21.58 -8.24 12.42
N ILE A 155 -20.68 -9.19 12.73
CA ILE A 155 -20.90 -10.62 12.48
C ILE A 155 -21.99 -11.18 13.41
N LEU A 156 -21.97 -10.78 14.68
CA LEU A 156 -22.88 -11.32 15.70
C LEU A 156 -24.28 -10.73 15.61
N GLU A 157 -24.38 -9.44 15.31
CA GLU A 157 -25.61 -8.64 15.43
C GLU A 157 -26.11 -8.10 14.08
N GLY A 158 -25.31 -8.23 13.03
CA GLY A 158 -25.58 -7.66 11.71
C GLY A 158 -25.16 -6.20 11.57
N GLY A 159 -25.32 -5.68 10.35
CA GLY A 159 -24.92 -4.33 9.96
C GLY A 159 -23.53 -4.28 9.31
N VAL A 160 -23.12 -3.08 8.92
CA VAL A 160 -21.81 -2.80 8.29
C VAL A 160 -20.88 -2.20 9.34
N PRO A 161 -19.64 -2.69 9.53
CA PRO A 161 -18.77 -2.19 10.60
C PRO A 161 -18.52 -0.68 10.56
N PHE A 162 -18.36 -0.10 9.36
CA PHE A 162 -18.21 1.34 9.18
C PHE A 162 -19.45 2.08 9.70
N ASP A 163 -20.64 1.68 9.26
CA ASP A 163 -21.92 2.28 9.64
C ASP A 163 -22.18 2.18 11.14
N ARG A 164 -21.75 1.08 11.78
CA ARG A 164 -21.86 0.89 13.23
C ARG A 164 -21.00 1.87 14.03
N VAL A 165 -19.83 2.26 13.49
CA VAL A 165 -18.96 3.27 14.11
C VAL A 165 -19.48 4.69 13.86
N HIS A 166 -19.88 4.98 12.62
CA HIS A 166 -20.07 6.35 12.15
C HIS A 166 -21.54 6.75 11.96
N GLY A 167 -22.48 5.82 12.12
CA GLY A 167 -23.92 6.05 11.98
C GLY A 167 -24.38 6.42 10.58
N THR A 168 -23.59 6.15 9.54
CA THR A 168 -23.90 6.49 8.13
C THR A 168 -23.05 5.62 7.20
N HIS A 169 -23.51 5.45 5.97
CA HIS A 169 -22.79 4.67 4.98
C HIS A 169 -21.44 5.29 4.60
N ALA A 170 -20.45 4.45 4.28
CA ALA A 170 -19.08 4.90 3.93
C ALA A 170 -19.02 5.89 2.76
N PHE A 171 -19.96 5.84 1.81
CA PHE A 171 -20.05 6.80 0.70
C PHE A 171 -20.73 8.12 1.06
N GLU A 172 -21.49 8.17 2.16
CA GLU A 172 -22.15 9.39 2.64
C GLU A 172 -21.28 10.14 3.66
N TYR A 173 -20.45 9.41 4.41
CA TYR A 173 -19.57 9.97 5.42
C TYR A 173 -18.63 11.09 4.91
N PRO A 174 -18.04 11.01 3.70
CA PRO A 174 -17.29 12.12 3.12
C PRO A 174 -18.06 13.45 3.08
N GLY A 175 -19.39 13.42 2.94
CA GLY A 175 -20.21 14.64 3.02
C GLY A 175 -20.23 15.31 4.40
N ARG A 176 -19.79 14.61 5.46
CA ARG A 176 -19.76 15.09 6.86
C ARG A 176 -18.37 15.51 7.34
N ASP A 177 -17.31 14.92 6.78
CA ASP A 177 -15.92 15.20 7.14
C ASP A 177 -15.13 15.65 5.89
N PRO A 178 -14.93 16.96 5.67
CA PRO A 178 -14.20 17.47 4.51
C PRO A 178 -12.76 16.96 4.40
N ARG A 179 -12.10 16.68 5.54
CA ARG A 179 -10.73 16.16 5.56
C ARG A 179 -10.71 14.71 5.08
N PHE A 180 -11.63 13.88 5.58
CA PHE A 180 -11.76 12.51 5.08
C PHE A 180 -12.21 12.46 3.62
N ASN A 181 -13.09 13.38 3.18
CA ASN A 181 -13.49 13.51 1.80
C ASN A 181 -12.30 13.75 0.86
N GLN A 182 -11.36 14.60 1.27
CA GLN A 182 -10.14 14.83 0.50
C GLN A 182 -9.29 13.55 0.41
N VAL A 183 -9.11 12.82 1.52
CA VAL A 183 -8.37 11.55 1.55
C VAL A 183 -9.04 10.53 0.62
N PHE A 184 -10.35 10.35 0.76
CA PHE A 184 -11.16 9.42 -0.03
C PHE A 184 -11.07 9.73 -1.53
N ASN A 185 -11.35 10.97 -1.92
CA ASN A 185 -11.33 11.36 -3.33
C ASN A 185 -9.93 11.25 -3.92
N THR A 186 -8.89 11.66 -3.20
CA THR A 186 -7.50 11.54 -3.67
C THR A 186 -7.14 10.07 -3.91
N ALA A 187 -7.51 9.17 -2.99
CA ALA A 187 -7.31 7.73 -3.14
C ALA A 187 -8.02 7.17 -4.37
N MET A 188 -9.31 7.49 -4.55
CA MET A 188 -10.11 7.00 -5.67
C MET A 188 -9.60 7.52 -7.01
N ILE A 189 -9.25 8.81 -7.12
CA ILE A 189 -8.65 9.38 -8.33
C ILE A 189 -7.36 8.63 -8.70
N ASN A 190 -6.45 8.48 -7.74
CA ASN A 190 -5.15 7.85 -7.98
C ASN A 190 -5.28 6.40 -8.43
N HIS A 191 -6.07 5.62 -7.68
CA HIS A 191 -6.28 4.21 -7.98
C HIS A 191 -6.98 4.02 -9.35
N THR A 192 -8.04 4.77 -9.60
CA THR A 192 -8.79 4.70 -10.88
C THR A 192 -7.91 5.08 -12.06
N THR A 193 -7.10 6.13 -11.98
CA THR A 193 -6.21 6.52 -13.08
C THR A 193 -5.22 5.40 -13.42
N ILE A 194 -4.61 4.76 -12.41
CA ILE A 194 -3.67 3.65 -12.62
C ILE A 194 -4.36 2.46 -13.31
N VAL A 195 -5.54 2.06 -12.83
CA VAL A 195 -6.25 0.89 -13.34
C VAL A 195 -6.83 1.17 -14.73
N MET A 196 -7.48 2.31 -14.93
CA MET A 196 -8.12 2.66 -16.21
C MET A 196 -7.11 2.85 -17.33
N LYS A 197 -5.89 3.31 -17.04
CA LYS A 197 -4.83 3.36 -18.04
C LYS A 197 -4.54 1.99 -18.64
N LYS A 198 -4.35 0.97 -17.79
CA LYS A 198 -4.16 -0.43 -18.21
C LYS A 198 -5.38 -0.99 -18.94
N ILE A 199 -6.59 -0.69 -18.45
CA ILE A 199 -7.82 -1.11 -19.14
C ILE A 199 -7.87 -0.52 -20.54
N LEU A 200 -7.61 0.77 -20.71
CA LEU A 200 -7.65 1.41 -22.02
C LEU A 200 -6.57 0.88 -22.97
N GLU A 201 -5.44 0.39 -22.47
CA GLU A 201 -4.40 -0.27 -23.27
C GLU A 201 -4.87 -1.63 -23.81
N ALA A 202 -5.53 -2.44 -22.99
CA ALA A 202 -5.88 -3.82 -23.33
C ALA A 202 -7.31 -3.99 -23.89
N TYR A 203 -8.27 -3.20 -23.42
CA TYR A 203 -9.69 -3.35 -23.73
C TYR A 203 -10.09 -2.47 -24.91
N THR A 204 -10.64 -3.10 -25.95
CA THR A 204 -11.03 -2.42 -27.20
C THR A 204 -12.54 -2.21 -27.35
N GLY A 205 -13.35 -2.65 -26.37
CA GLY A 205 -14.81 -2.61 -26.46
C GLY A 205 -15.42 -1.21 -26.55
N PHE A 206 -14.68 -0.17 -26.17
CA PHE A 206 -15.13 1.23 -26.30
C PHE A 206 -15.17 1.73 -27.75
N ARG A 207 -14.39 1.15 -28.68
CA ARG A 207 -14.17 1.71 -30.04
C ARG A 207 -15.44 1.95 -30.87
N LYS A 208 -16.50 1.18 -30.63
CA LYS A 208 -17.75 1.24 -31.43
C LYS A 208 -18.93 1.84 -30.66
N LEU A 209 -18.68 2.40 -29.48
CA LEU A 209 -19.72 3.01 -28.68
C LEU A 209 -19.93 4.46 -29.12
N ASN A 210 -21.18 4.90 -29.05
CA ASN A 210 -21.57 6.29 -29.26
C ASN A 210 -21.81 7.02 -27.94
N ARG A 211 -22.13 6.26 -26.89
CA ARG A 211 -22.43 6.79 -25.56
C ARG A 211 -21.99 5.80 -24.49
N VAL A 212 -21.42 6.33 -23.41
CA VAL A 212 -21.08 5.58 -22.20
C VAL A 212 -21.69 6.31 -21.01
N VAL A 213 -22.34 5.56 -20.13
CA VAL A 213 -22.83 6.05 -18.85
C VAL A 213 -21.99 5.38 -17.76
N ASP A 214 -21.35 6.19 -16.94
CA ASP A 214 -20.59 5.74 -15.78
C ASP A 214 -21.46 5.93 -14.53
N VAL A 215 -22.00 4.82 -14.02
CA VAL A 215 -22.91 4.80 -12.87
C VAL A 215 -22.10 4.58 -11.60
N GLY A 216 -22.11 5.54 -10.68
CA GLY A 216 -21.15 5.60 -9.58
C GLY A 216 -19.77 6.09 -10.04
N GLY A 217 -19.72 6.92 -11.09
CA GLY A 217 -18.47 7.37 -11.71
C GLY A 217 -17.67 8.39 -10.89
N GLY A 218 -18.17 8.75 -9.71
CA GLY A 218 -17.53 9.65 -8.77
C GLY A 218 -17.29 11.03 -9.39
N LEU A 219 -16.06 11.49 -9.29
CA LEU A 219 -15.63 12.75 -9.88
C LEU A 219 -15.44 12.68 -11.41
N GLY A 220 -15.78 11.57 -12.07
CA GLY A 220 -15.81 11.47 -13.55
C GLY A 220 -14.48 11.13 -14.21
N ILE A 221 -13.46 10.72 -13.45
CA ILE A 221 -12.10 10.43 -13.96
C ILE A 221 -12.13 9.32 -15.01
N THR A 222 -12.79 8.20 -14.72
CA THR A 222 -12.91 7.06 -15.64
C THR A 222 -13.47 7.50 -16.98
N LEU A 223 -14.60 8.20 -16.94
CA LEU A 223 -15.30 8.65 -18.13
C LEU A 223 -14.46 9.66 -18.93
N ASN A 224 -13.81 10.60 -18.24
CA ASN A 224 -12.89 11.54 -18.88
C ASN A 224 -11.74 10.82 -19.62
N MET A 225 -11.16 9.78 -19.03
CA MET A 225 -10.11 8.99 -19.68
C MET A 225 -10.65 8.25 -20.92
N ILE A 226 -11.86 7.69 -20.84
CA ILE A 226 -12.52 7.02 -21.97
C ILE A 226 -12.77 8.02 -23.11
N THR A 227 -13.41 9.16 -22.84
CA THR A 227 -13.77 10.15 -23.86
C THR A 227 -12.54 10.87 -24.42
N SER A 228 -11.48 11.05 -23.63
CA SER A 228 -10.20 11.58 -24.11
C SER A 228 -9.54 10.64 -25.13
N LYS A 229 -9.61 9.32 -24.90
CA LYS A 229 -9.08 8.32 -25.83
C LYS A 229 -9.99 8.08 -27.04
N TYR A 230 -11.31 8.22 -26.86
CA TYR A 230 -12.33 8.02 -27.89
C TYR A 230 -13.23 9.25 -28.03
N PRO A 231 -12.77 10.31 -28.71
CA PRO A 231 -13.48 11.60 -28.76
C PRO A 231 -14.88 11.57 -29.40
N SER A 232 -15.24 10.48 -30.09
CA SER A 232 -16.56 10.27 -30.65
C SER A 232 -17.60 9.80 -29.63
N ILE A 233 -17.16 9.27 -28.48
CA ILE A 233 -18.07 8.80 -27.42
C ILE A 233 -18.60 9.99 -26.64
N LYS A 234 -19.92 10.01 -26.42
CA LYS A 234 -20.54 10.91 -25.46
C LYS A 234 -20.59 10.30 -24.06
N GLY A 235 -20.06 11.02 -23.08
CA GLY A 235 -20.03 10.56 -21.69
C GLY A 235 -21.20 11.10 -20.86
N ILE A 236 -21.78 10.26 -20.01
CA ILE A 236 -22.67 10.70 -18.92
C ILE A 236 -22.10 10.16 -17.60
N ASN A 237 -21.62 11.07 -16.74
CA ASN A 237 -21.22 10.72 -15.38
C ASN A 237 -22.46 10.79 -14.48
N PHE A 238 -22.75 9.72 -13.75
CA PHE A 238 -23.91 9.64 -12.87
C PHE A 238 -23.47 9.20 -11.47
N ASP A 239 -23.77 10.03 -10.47
CA ASP A 239 -23.42 9.78 -9.07
C ASP A 239 -24.39 10.51 -8.12
N LEU A 240 -24.18 10.40 -6.81
CA LEU A 240 -24.93 11.12 -5.79
C LEU A 240 -24.83 12.64 -5.99
N PRO A 241 -25.89 13.42 -5.68
CA PRO A 241 -25.89 14.86 -5.92
C PRO A 241 -24.70 15.62 -5.30
N HIS A 242 -24.32 15.26 -4.07
CA HIS A 242 -23.20 15.90 -3.38
C HIS A 242 -21.83 15.58 -4.01
N VAL A 243 -21.68 14.42 -4.66
CA VAL A 243 -20.45 14.05 -5.37
C VAL A 243 -20.35 14.83 -6.68
N ILE A 244 -21.43 14.85 -7.47
CA ILE A 244 -21.48 15.57 -8.75
C ILE A 244 -21.24 17.07 -8.58
N GLN A 245 -21.69 17.68 -7.47
CA GLN A 245 -21.42 19.09 -7.17
C GLN A 245 -19.91 19.42 -7.09
N HIS A 246 -19.07 18.44 -6.74
CA HIS A 246 -17.62 18.59 -6.66
C HIS A 246 -16.87 18.05 -7.88
N ALA A 247 -17.59 17.47 -8.86
CA ALA A 247 -16.97 16.97 -10.08
C ALA A 247 -16.51 18.15 -10.97
N PRO A 248 -15.25 18.13 -11.45
CA PRO A 248 -14.79 19.15 -12.39
C PRO A 248 -15.49 19.01 -13.74
N ALA A 249 -15.57 20.10 -14.49
CA ALA A 249 -16.02 20.05 -15.87
C ALA A 249 -14.90 19.45 -16.74
N TYR A 250 -15.21 18.38 -17.48
CA TYR A 250 -14.29 17.79 -18.45
C TYR A 250 -14.63 18.25 -19.89
N PRO A 251 -13.62 18.58 -20.71
CA PRO A 251 -13.83 18.87 -22.11
C PRO A 251 -14.25 17.59 -22.87
N GLY A 252 -15.48 17.58 -23.38
CA GLY A 252 -16.07 16.44 -24.10
C GLY A 252 -17.49 16.77 -24.60
N LYS A 253 -18.04 15.94 -25.51
CA LYS A 253 -19.42 16.07 -26.02
C LYS A 253 -20.36 15.06 -25.39
#